data_AF-A0A2T7EZC6-F1
#
_entry.id   AF-A0A2T7EZC6-F1
#
_cell.length_a   1.000
_cell.length_b   1.000
_cell.length_c   1.000
_cell.angle_alpha   90.00
_cell.angle_beta   90.00
_cell.angle_gamma   90.00
#
_symmetry.space_group_name_H-M   'P 1'
#
loop_
_entity.id
_entity.type
_entity.pdbx_description
1 polymer ?
#
loop_
_entity_poly.entity_id
_entity_poly.type
_entity_poly.pdbx_seq_one_letter_code
_entity_poly.pdbx_strand_id
1 'polypeptide(L)'
;MTRASTIDFGRKKQGELFGSGPLRPANIIRNKFPTFKNGSNGIIIKLPDNPEIPSLKEAVAKETADLLDKHQRLSVRELTMKFEKGFNTATLLSNEVKWRHAALLERDILLKNLKSVLESLRSRVAGKNRDEIEESLSMVDILAVQLSKREDELLQQKAEVTKIAASLKLASEDAKKIVDEERANAQLEIENAKGAVQRVQLALKEQENVSQRTGKQDVDELKEEVQEARRVKMLHCPSKAMDIENEIQVLRDQLAEKSSDSVHILKELELHRRFEGNDLPLYVLEGLETLGSMLHIVVRDNASVDFSNFSIQWFRIQPEGSEKEIISGAIKPVYAPEPHDVGRYIEAEIKFGGHTSLAKTAGPVDPAAGLADYVEALMRNPETNYNVVVLQVNGVAQPADSLHVLCIGRLRMRLARGKVVGAKEFYSSLMQLCGVRGGGDAAPQAIFWQPRKELSFVLGFETTRERNSALMLARRFAMDCNIILAGPGDKTP
;
A
#
# COMPACT_ATOMS: atom_id res chain seq x y z
N MET A 1 63.89 23.26 -13.03
CA MET A 1 63.14 23.48 -11.77
C MET A 1 63.11 22.18 -10.97
N THR A 2 63.98 22.12 -9.96
CA THR A 2 63.80 21.47 -8.63
C THR A 2 63.41 19.96 -8.58
N ARG A 3 64.34 19.00 -8.36
CA ARG A 3 64.88 18.47 -7.06
C ARG A 3 63.79 18.29 -5.98
N ALA A 4 63.69 17.22 -5.18
CA ALA A 4 64.30 15.90 -5.08
C ALA A 4 63.58 15.14 -3.92
N SER A 5 63.87 13.85 -3.79
CA SER A 5 64.05 13.12 -2.53
C SER A 5 62.87 12.39 -1.86
N THR A 6 63.28 11.21 -1.41
CA THR A 6 62.66 10.03 -0.81
C THR A 6 62.43 10.15 0.71
N ILE A 7 61.67 9.18 1.26
CA ILE A 7 61.63 8.68 2.66
C ILE A 7 60.79 9.51 3.66
N ASP A 8 59.74 8.91 4.27
CA ASP A 8 59.85 8.26 5.60
C ASP A 8 58.50 7.71 6.13
N PHE A 9 58.56 6.52 6.75
CA PHE A 9 57.46 5.90 7.50
C PHE A 9 57.69 6.21 8.99
N GLY A 10 56.94 7.17 9.54
CA GLY A 10 57.13 7.63 10.92
C GLY A 10 55.81 7.95 11.63
N ARG A 11 55.52 7.18 12.67
CA ARG A 11 54.35 7.25 13.57
C ARG A 11 54.50 8.38 14.62
N LYS A 12 53.50 9.26 14.79
CA LYS A 12 52.83 9.61 16.09
C LYS A 12 51.95 10.90 16.05
N LYS A 13 50.66 10.69 16.38
CA LYS A 13 49.71 11.39 17.30
C LYS A 13 49.44 12.93 17.28
N GLN A 14 48.13 13.20 17.50
CA GLN A 14 47.38 14.41 17.94
C GLN A 14 46.93 15.36 16.80
N GLY A 15 45.66 15.77 16.67
CA GLY A 15 44.41 15.50 17.42
C GLY A 15 43.17 16.03 16.66
N GLU A 16 41.99 15.68 17.18
CA GLU A 16 40.63 16.21 16.93
C GLU A 16 40.06 16.23 15.49
N LEU A 17 38.95 15.50 15.26
CA LEU A 17 37.65 16.10 14.92
C LEU A 17 36.52 15.06 14.87
N PHE A 18 35.33 15.53 15.23
CA PHE A 18 34.04 14.86 15.28
C PHE A 18 33.59 14.25 13.94
N GLY A 19 32.84 13.15 14.00
CA GLY A 19 32.12 12.61 12.84
C GLY A 19 31.30 11.37 13.18
N SER A 20 30.15 11.53 13.86
CA SER A 20 29.12 10.49 13.93
C SER A 20 28.14 10.67 12.77
N GLY A 21 27.98 9.59 12.00
CA GLY A 21 27.08 9.47 10.86
C GLY A 21 25.59 9.36 11.22
N PRO A 22 24.75 9.20 10.19
CA PRO A 22 23.39 9.73 10.14
C PRO A 22 22.35 8.87 10.86
N LEU A 23 21.46 9.55 11.61
CA LEU A 23 20.28 8.98 12.22
C LEU A 23 19.17 8.82 11.16
N ARG A 24 18.69 7.59 10.97
CA ARG A 24 17.45 7.31 10.23
C ARG A 24 16.21 7.42 11.14
N PRO A 25 15.02 7.68 10.56
CA PRO A 25 13.83 8.14 11.27
C PRO A 25 13.06 7.00 11.95
N ALA A 26 12.60 7.24 13.18
CA ALA A 26 11.65 6.38 13.87
C ALA A 26 10.21 6.79 13.51
N ASN A 27 9.43 5.87 12.95
CA ASN A 27 7.98 5.73 13.19
C ASN A 27 7.42 4.50 12.43
N ILE A 28 7.51 3.32 13.04
CA ILE A 28 6.63 2.18 12.76
C ILE A 28 6.34 1.47 14.09
N ILE A 29 5.09 1.57 14.54
CA ILE A 29 4.30 0.63 15.38
C ILE A 29 5.11 -0.14 16.44
N ARG A 30 5.09 0.36 17.68
CA ARG A 30 5.74 -0.28 18.84
C ARG A 30 4.86 -1.40 19.43
N ASN A 31 4.75 -2.52 18.71
CA ASN A 31 4.56 -3.81 19.40
C ASN A 31 5.90 -4.17 20.04
N LYS A 32 5.93 -4.22 21.38
CA LYS A 32 7.14 -4.46 22.18
C LYS A 32 7.73 -5.84 21.85
N PHE A 33 8.84 -5.89 21.12
CA PHE A 33 9.77 -7.01 21.19
C PHE A 33 10.90 -6.66 22.17
N PRO A 34 11.30 -7.57 23.08
CA PRO A 34 12.46 -7.33 23.93
C PRO A 34 13.73 -7.31 23.06
N THR A 35 14.51 -6.23 23.15
CA THR A 35 15.82 -6.13 22.50
C THR A 35 16.86 -6.89 23.32
N PHE A 36 17.37 -7.98 22.78
CA PHE A 36 18.53 -8.71 23.32
C PHE A 36 19.79 -8.33 22.54
N LYS A 37 20.93 -8.21 23.23
CA LYS A 37 22.26 -8.30 22.61
C LYS A 37 23.01 -9.49 23.24
N ASN A 38 23.59 -10.33 22.39
CA ASN A 38 24.45 -11.43 22.82
C ASN A 38 25.76 -10.86 23.39
N GLY A 39 26.00 -11.12 24.67
CA GLY A 39 27.33 -11.06 25.27
C GLY A 39 28.09 -12.35 24.96
N SER A 40 29.39 -12.25 24.72
CA SER A 40 30.29 -13.33 24.28
C SER A 40 30.53 -14.45 25.30
N ASN A 41 29.68 -14.63 26.32
CA ASN A 41 29.65 -15.78 27.23
C ASN A 41 28.24 -15.94 27.84
N GLY A 42 27.27 -16.39 27.03
CA GLY A 42 26.10 -17.20 27.44
C GLY A 42 25.14 -16.76 28.58
N ILE A 43 25.30 -15.60 29.22
CA ILE A 43 24.48 -15.17 30.36
C ILE A 43 23.72 -13.88 30.00
N ILE A 44 22.40 -13.93 30.12
CA ILE A 44 21.47 -12.82 29.88
C ILE A 44 21.44 -11.92 31.12
N ILE A 45 21.94 -10.69 31.01
CA ILE A 45 21.86 -9.67 32.07
C ILE A 45 20.87 -8.58 31.63
N LYS A 46 19.80 -8.36 32.40
CA LYS A 46 18.95 -7.17 32.31
C LYS A 46 19.75 -5.96 32.82
N LEU A 47 19.97 -4.95 31.99
CA LEU A 47 20.36 -3.62 32.49
C LEU A 47 19.10 -2.94 33.09
N PRO A 48 19.20 -2.22 34.22
CA PRO A 48 18.12 -1.38 34.71
C PRO A 48 17.93 -0.20 33.76
N ASP A 49 16.67 0.12 33.47
CA ASP A 49 16.28 1.25 32.62
C ASP A 49 16.84 2.57 33.19
N ASN A 50 17.51 3.35 32.34
CA ASN A 50 17.92 4.72 32.65
C ASN A 50 16.65 5.59 32.85
N PRO A 51 16.69 6.60 33.73
CA PRO A 51 15.50 7.34 34.14
C PRO A 51 14.85 8.07 32.95
N GLU A 52 13.56 7.81 32.74
CA GLU A 52 12.72 8.51 31.76
C GLU A 52 12.78 10.02 32.02
N ILE A 53 13.22 10.77 31.01
CA ILE A 53 13.10 12.22 31.00
C ILE A 53 11.59 12.53 30.95
N PRO A 54 11.05 13.32 31.90
CA PRO A 54 9.61 13.56 31.98
C PRO A 54 9.11 14.22 30.69
N SER A 55 7.92 13.80 30.27
CA SER A 55 7.27 14.31 29.06
C SER A 55 6.96 15.81 29.18
N LEU A 56 6.87 16.53 28.04
CA LEU A 56 6.54 17.97 28.03
C LEU A 56 5.27 18.29 28.84
N LYS A 57 4.29 17.37 28.83
CA LYS A 57 3.05 17.49 29.60
C LYS A 57 3.28 17.39 31.12
N GLU A 58 4.20 16.54 31.55
CA GLU A 58 4.60 16.41 32.96
C GLU A 58 5.48 17.57 33.43
N ALA A 59 6.36 18.08 32.56
CA ALA A 59 7.16 19.27 32.85
C ALA A 59 6.26 20.50 33.05
N VAL A 60 5.30 20.72 32.14
CA VAL A 60 4.32 21.81 32.26
C VAL A 60 3.44 21.63 33.50
N ALA A 61 2.94 20.41 33.76
CA ALA A 61 2.10 20.14 34.92
C ALA A 61 2.84 20.41 36.25
N LYS A 62 4.11 20.00 36.33
CA LYS A 62 4.96 20.22 37.50
C LYS A 62 5.27 21.70 37.71
N GLU A 63 5.58 22.43 36.63
CA GLU A 63 5.82 23.88 36.70
C GLU A 63 4.55 24.65 37.09
N THR A 64 3.38 24.27 36.55
CA THR A 64 2.10 24.87 36.99
C THR A 64 1.78 24.57 38.45
N ALA A 65 2.09 23.37 38.94
CA ALA A 65 1.89 23.01 40.34
C ALA A 65 2.84 23.80 41.26
N ASP A 66 4.11 23.97 40.87
CA ASP A 66 5.10 24.74 41.60
C ASP A 66 4.77 26.25 41.63
N LEU A 67 4.20 26.80 40.54
CA LEU A 67 3.70 28.17 40.51
C LEU A 67 2.47 28.37 41.41
N LEU A 68 1.58 27.38 41.46
CA LEU A 68 0.38 27.42 42.30
C LEU A 68 0.71 27.34 43.79
N ASP A 69 1.68 26.49 44.18
CA ASP A 69 2.18 26.37 45.55
C ASP A 69 2.88 27.66 46.02
N LYS A 70 3.69 28.29 45.15
CA LYS A 70 4.32 29.59 45.43
C LYS A 70 3.31 30.72 45.65
N HIS A 71 2.14 30.66 45.03
CA HIS A 71 1.07 31.65 45.18
C HIS A 71 0.39 31.60 46.56
N GLN A 72 0.60 30.52 47.34
CA GLN A 72 -0.11 30.29 48.61
C GLN A 72 0.56 30.92 49.84
N ARG A 73 1.67 31.66 49.66
CA ARG A 73 2.24 32.55 50.68
C ARG A 73 1.46 33.86 50.69
N LEU A 74 0.72 34.15 51.76
CA LEU A 74 -0.05 35.39 52.04
C LEU A 74 -0.44 36.16 50.77
N SER A 75 -1.65 35.91 50.26
CA SER A 75 -2.13 36.56 49.03
C SER A 75 -1.83 38.07 49.09
N VAL A 76 -1.23 38.64 48.04
CA VAL A 76 -0.96 40.09 47.93
C VAL A 76 -2.20 40.90 48.33
N ARG A 77 -3.38 40.39 48.00
CA ARG A 77 -4.68 40.94 48.38
C ARG A 77 -4.87 41.04 49.90
N GLU A 78 -4.51 40.02 50.67
CA GLU A 78 -4.62 40.02 52.13
C GLU A 78 -3.63 40.99 52.79
N LEU A 79 -2.41 41.09 52.24
CA LEU A 79 -1.42 42.06 52.70
C LEU A 79 -1.87 43.49 52.40
N THR A 80 -2.39 43.76 51.20
CA THR A 80 -2.97 45.06 50.84
C THR A 80 -4.12 45.44 51.77
N MET A 81 -5.06 44.53 52.03
CA MET A 81 -6.18 44.80 52.94
C MET A 81 -5.71 45.11 54.38
N LYS A 82 -4.71 44.38 54.89
CA LYS A 82 -4.15 44.64 56.23
C LYS A 82 -3.44 45.99 56.29
N PHE A 83 -2.70 46.35 55.25
CA PHE A 83 -1.95 47.61 55.18
C PHE A 83 -2.88 48.81 55.04
N GLU A 84 -3.89 48.73 54.18
CA GLU A 84 -4.92 49.76 53.98
C GLU A 84 -5.73 49.99 55.26
N LYS A 85 -6.10 48.91 55.96
CA LYS A 85 -6.75 49.00 57.28
C LYS A 85 -5.84 49.68 58.31
N GLY A 86 -4.55 49.35 58.33
CA GLY A 86 -3.55 49.99 59.21
C GLY A 86 -3.38 51.48 58.93
N PHE A 87 -3.28 51.86 57.66
CA PHE A 87 -3.18 53.25 57.21
C PHE A 87 -4.42 54.08 57.57
N ASN A 88 -5.61 53.54 57.31
CA ASN A 88 -6.88 54.19 57.66
C ASN A 88 -7.03 54.35 59.20
N THR A 89 -6.55 53.37 59.98
CA THR A 89 -6.56 53.46 61.44
C THR A 89 -5.57 54.54 61.94
N ALA A 90 -4.37 54.62 61.37
CA ALA A 90 -3.36 55.61 61.75
C ALA A 90 -3.79 57.05 61.41
N THR A 91 -4.46 57.25 60.27
CA THR A 91 -4.99 58.56 59.87
C THR A 91 -6.17 59.01 60.76
N LEU A 92 -7.05 58.08 61.15
CA LEU A 92 -8.12 58.34 62.12
C LEU A 92 -7.54 58.76 63.48
N LEU A 93 -6.57 58.02 64.01
CA LEU A 93 -5.89 58.35 65.28
C LEU A 93 -5.18 59.71 65.22
N SER A 94 -4.53 60.03 64.10
CA SER A 94 -3.90 61.35 63.89
C SER A 94 -4.92 62.48 64.00
N ASN A 95 -6.10 62.32 63.40
CA ASN A 95 -7.15 63.33 63.47
C ASN A 95 -7.77 63.41 64.87
N GLU A 96 -7.96 62.28 65.55
CA GLU A 96 -8.46 62.25 66.93
C GLU A 96 -7.53 62.99 67.90
N VAL A 97 -6.21 62.79 67.79
CA VAL A 97 -5.21 63.50 68.61
C VAL A 97 -5.23 65.00 68.36
N LYS A 98 -5.45 65.46 67.11
CA LYS A 98 -5.60 66.89 66.80
C LYS A 98 -6.77 67.53 67.55
N TRP A 99 -7.94 66.87 67.56
CA TRP A 99 -9.12 67.36 68.28
C TRP A 99 -8.91 67.38 69.79
N ARG A 100 -8.28 66.35 70.35
CA ARG A 100 -7.96 66.30 71.79
C ARG A 100 -6.98 67.39 72.22
N HIS A 101 -6.00 67.73 71.38
CA HIS A 101 -5.09 68.84 71.63
C HIS A 101 -5.82 70.19 71.64
N ALA A 102 -6.70 70.44 70.67
CA ALA A 102 -7.49 71.67 70.61
C ALA A 102 -8.39 71.83 71.85
N ALA A 103 -9.03 70.75 72.29
CA ALA A 103 -9.86 70.76 73.50
C ALA A 103 -9.06 71.01 74.79
N LEU A 104 -7.78 70.61 74.86
CA LEU A 104 -6.92 70.92 76.01
C LEU A 104 -6.58 72.42 76.06
N LEU A 105 -6.25 73.04 74.94
CA LEU A 105 -5.96 74.48 74.86
C LEU A 105 -7.15 75.35 75.33
N GLU A 106 -8.38 74.94 75.01
CA GLU A 106 -9.60 75.60 75.50
C GLU A 106 -9.76 75.48 77.02
N ARG A 107 -9.41 74.32 77.60
CA ARG A 107 -9.47 74.08 79.05
C ARG A 107 -8.43 74.92 79.80
N ASP A 108 -7.25 75.14 79.23
CA ASP A 108 -6.23 76.00 79.81
C ASP A 108 -6.67 77.47 79.86
N ILE A 109 -7.36 77.95 78.83
CA ILE A 109 -7.97 79.30 78.82
C ILE A 109 -9.01 79.40 79.94
N LEU A 110 -9.88 78.39 80.07
CA LEU A 110 -10.90 78.36 81.12
C LEU A 110 -10.27 78.33 82.52
N LEU A 111 -9.20 77.56 82.72
CA LEU A 111 -8.50 77.46 84.00
C LEU A 111 -7.79 78.78 84.37
N LYS A 112 -7.18 79.47 83.40
CA LYS A 112 -6.61 80.82 83.60
C LYS A 112 -7.67 81.82 84.03
N ASN A 113 -8.84 81.79 83.39
CA ASN A 113 -9.97 82.64 83.76
C ASN A 113 -10.47 82.32 85.17
N LEU A 114 -10.61 81.04 85.52
CA LEU A 114 -11.01 80.61 86.86
C LEU A 114 -10.02 81.09 87.93
N LYS A 115 -8.71 80.94 87.69
CA LYS A 115 -7.67 81.44 88.59
C LYS A 115 -7.77 82.96 88.79
N SER A 116 -7.95 83.72 87.71
CA SER A 116 -8.10 85.18 87.78
C SER A 116 -9.33 85.62 88.60
N VAL A 117 -10.46 84.92 88.44
CA VAL A 117 -11.68 85.18 89.22
C VAL A 117 -11.47 84.87 90.69
N LEU A 118 -10.86 83.72 91.02
CA LEU A 118 -10.55 83.33 92.40
C LEU A 118 -9.57 84.30 93.08
N GLU A 119 -8.54 84.76 92.37
CA GLU A 119 -7.58 85.75 92.90
C GLU A 119 -8.25 87.10 93.16
N SER A 120 -9.17 87.52 92.29
CA SER A 120 -9.97 88.72 92.50
C SER A 120 -10.85 88.61 93.75
N LEU A 121 -11.51 87.46 93.95
CA LEU A 121 -12.35 87.18 95.11
C LEU A 121 -11.54 87.10 96.41
N ARG A 122 -10.34 86.50 96.38
CA ARG A 122 -9.41 86.40 97.52
C ARG A 122 -9.13 87.76 98.18
N SER A 123 -8.96 88.81 97.37
CA SER A 123 -8.71 90.17 97.86
C SER A 123 -9.91 90.84 98.54
N ARG A 124 -11.12 90.28 98.38
CA ARG A 124 -12.40 90.86 98.85
C ARG A 124 -13.01 90.12 100.05
N VAL A 125 -12.44 88.99 100.46
CA VAL A 125 -13.02 88.06 101.45
C VAL A 125 -12.06 87.88 102.64
N ALA A 126 -12.60 87.68 103.85
CA ALA A 126 -11.83 87.51 105.09
C ALA A 126 -12.31 86.31 105.93
N GLY A 127 -11.46 85.82 106.84
CA GLY A 127 -11.76 84.68 107.71
C GLY A 127 -11.87 83.35 106.94
N LYS A 128 -12.74 82.44 107.40
CA LYS A 128 -12.90 81.08 106.87
C LYS A 128 -13.11 81.01 105.35
N ASN A 129 -13.89 81.94 104.77
CA ASN A 129 -14.15 81.98 103.34
C ASN A 129 -12.89 82.31 102.51
N ARG A 130 -11.90 82.99 103.11
CA ARG A 130 -10.61 83.25 102.47
C ARG A 130 -9.75 81.99 102.41
N ASP A 131 -9.79 81.18 103.46
CA ASP A 131 -9.07 79.90 103.52
C ASP A 131 -9.62 78.90 102.48
N GLU A 132 -10.94 78.85 102.29
CA GLU A 132 -11.61 78.03 101.24
C GLU A 132 -11.24 78.49 99.81
N ILE A 133 -11.08 79.80 99.59
CA ILE A 133 -10.60 80.35 98.31
C ILE A 133 -9.12 80.01 98.08
N GLU A 134 -8.29 80.04 99.14
CA GLU A 134 -6.87 79.65 99.06
C GLU A 134 -6.72 78.16 98.72
N GLU A 135 -7.52 77.29 99.34
CA GLU A 135 -7.56 75.86 99.01
C GLU A 135 -8.03 75.64 97.56
N SER A 136 -9.04 76.40 97.10
CA SER A 136 -9.51 76.37 95.72
C SER A 136 -8.45 76.83 94.72
N LEU A 137 -7.67 77.87 95.06
CA LEU A 137 -6.53 78.32 94.26
C LEU A 137 -5.44 77.25 94.20
N SER A 138 -5.13 76.60 95.32
CA SER A 138 -4.19 75.47 95.37
C SER A 138 -4.64 74.29 94.48
N MET A 139 -5.93 73.94 94.52
CA MET A 139 -6.50 72.92 93.63
C MET A 139 -6.41 73.32 92.16
N VAL A 140 -6.66 74.59 91.82
CA VAL A 140 -6.51 75.12 90.46
C VAL A 140 -5.06 75.08 90.00
N ASP A 141 -4.10 75.36 90.88
CA ASP A 141 -2.66 75.25 90.57
C ASP A 141 -2.23 73.78 90.35
N ILE A 142 -2.74 72.83 91.15
CA ILE A 142 -2.52 71.40 90.94
C ILE A 142 -3.09 70.95 89.59
N LEU A 143 -4.31 71.39 89.26
CA LEU A 143 -4.95 71.10 87.98
C LEU A 143 -4.19 71.70 86.79
N ALA A 144 -3.61 72.90 86.95
CA ALA A 144 -2.79 73.53 85.92
C ALA A 144 -1.54 72.71 85.60
N VAL A 145 -0.84 72.22 86.63
CA VAL A 145 0.33 71.35 86.47
C VAL A 145 -0.06 70.02 85.80
N GLN A 146 -1.19 69.42 86.20
CA GLN A 146 -1.67 68.17 85.61
C GLN A 146 -2.08 68.32 84.14
N LEU A 147 -2.75 69.42 83.77
CA LEU A 147 -3.14 69.69 82.39
C LEU A 147 -1.91 69.97 81.51
N SER A 148 -0.94 70.73 81.99
CA SER A 148 0.32 70.97 81.28
C SER A 148 1.08 69.67 81.03
N LYS A 149 1.20 68.79 82.04
CA LYS A 149 1.81 67.46 81.86
C LYS A 149 1.07 66.62 80.79
N ARG A 150 -0.27 66.66 80.81
CA ARG A 150 -1.10 65.91 79.84
C ARG A 150 -1.01 66.51 78.43
N GLU A 151 -0.82 67.82 78.31
CA GLU A 151 -0.57 68.49 77.04
C GLU A 151 0.77 68.06 76.44
N ASP A 152 1.84 68.01 77.24
CA ASP A 152 3.16 67.54 76.80
C ASP A 152 3.11 66.09 76.31
N GLU A 153 2.46 65.19 77.06
CA GLU A 153 2.25 63.80 76.66
C GLU A 153 1.46 63.69 75.34
N LEU A 154 0.44 64.54 75.16
CA LEU A 154 -0.38 64.54 73.95
C LEU A 154 0.36 65.13 72.75
N LEU A 155 1.18 66.16 72.94
CA LEU A 155 2.08 66.72 71.92
C LEU A 155 3.10 65.69 71.46
N GLN A 156 3.68 64.93 72.39
CA GLN A 156 4.58 63.83 72.06
C GLN A 156 3.86 62.74 71.24
N GLN A 157 2.68 62.30 71.68
CA GLN A 157 1.86 61.33 70.93
C GLN A 157 1.48 61.84 69.53
N LYS A 158 1.13 63.12 69.41
CA LYS A 158 0.82 63.76 68.12
C LYS A 158 2.01 63.71 67.18
N ALA A 159 3.21 64.02 67.67
CA ALA A 159 4.43 63.97 66.89
C ALA A 159 4.75 62.54 66.42
N GLU A 160 4.63 61.55 67.32
CA GLU A 160 4.86 60.13 67.01
C GLU A 160 3.84 59.60 65.99
N VAL A 161 2.54 59.86 66.18
CA VAL A 161 1.48 59.42 65.24
C VAL A 161 1.64 60.09 63.88
N THR A 162 2.02 61.37 63.83
CA THR A 162 2.27 62.08 62.57
C THR A 162 3.48 61.49 61.84
N LYS A 163 4.55 61.14 62.57
CA LYS A 163 5.72 60.46 62.01
C LYS A 163 5.36 59.07 61.46
N ILE A 164 4.58 58.29 62.21
CA ILE A 164 4.12 56.96 61.78
C ILE A 164 3.25 57.06 60.52
N ALA A 165 2.31 58.01 60.47
CA ALA A 165 1.45 58.22 59.29
C ALA A 165 2.26 58.61 58.05
N ALA A 166 3.28 59.47 58.20
CA ALA A 166 4.17 59.85 57.10
C ALA A 166 5.01 58.65 56.60
N SER A 167 5.58 57.86 57.51
CA SER A 167 6.33 56.64 57.16
C SER A 167 5.45 55.59 56.49
N LEU A 168 4.23 55.37 56.95
CA LEU A 168 3.26 54.45 56.33
C LEU A 168 2.86 54.91 54.92
N LYS A 169 2.68 56.22 54.73
CA LYS A 169 2.36 56.79 53.42
C LYS A 169 3.50 56.56 52.43
N LEU A 170 4.74 56.89 52.82
CA LEU A 170 5.91 56.68 51.99
C LEU A 170 6.10 55.20 51.64
N ALA A 171 6.01 54.31 52.63
CA ALA A 171 6.11 52.87 52.41
C ALA A 171 5.01 52.33 51.47
N SER A 172 3.80 52.88 51.53
CA SER A 172 2.71 52.51 50.61
C SER A 172 2.96 52.99 49.19
N GLU A 173 3.49 54.20 49.01
CA GLU A 173 3.81 54.75 47.69
C GLU A 173 4.98 53.99 47.04
N ASP A 174 6.02 53.70 47.81
CA ASP A 174 7.16 52.89 47.37
C ASP A 174 6.74 51.47 47.00
N ALA A 175 5.92 50.81 47.83
CA ALA A 175 5.40 49.48 47.53
C ALA A 175 4.55 49.46 46.24
N LYS A 176 3.71 50.50 46.04
CA LYS A 176 2.92 50.63 44.81
C LYS A 176 3.82 50.79 43.59
N LYS A 177 4.85 51.64 43.67
CA LYS A 177 5.81 51.86 42.60
C LYS A 177 6.54 50.56 42.22
N ILE A 178 7.04 49.81 43.20
CA ILE A 178 7.70 48.52 42.96
C ILE A 178 6.75 47.54 42.28
N VAL A 179 5.50 47.43 42.74
CA VAL A 179 4.52 46.52 42.12
C VAL A 179 4.23 46.91 40.67
N ASP A 180 4.08 48.19 40.38
CA ASP A 180 3.78 48.66 39.02
C ASP A 180 5.00 48.51 38.09
N GLU A 181 6.23 48.71 38.58
CA GLU A 181 7.48 48.43 37.87
C GLU A 181 7.64 46.94 37.57
N GLU A 182 7.44 46.06 38.55
CA GLU A 182 7.52 44.61 38.36
C GLU A 182 6.44 44.09 37.42
N ARG A 183 5.22 44.66 37.45
CA ARG A 183 4.18 44.34 36.47
C ARG A 183 4.58 44.74 35.05
N ALA A 184 5.17 45.93 34.87
CA ALA A 184 5.64 46.37 33.57
C ALA A 184 6.79 45.48 33.05
N ASN A 185 7.72 45.11 33.91
CA ASN A 185 8.81 44.19 33.59
C ASN A 185 8.27 42.80 33.19
N ALA A 186 7.34 42.24 33.96
CA ALA A 186 6.70 40.97 33.64
C ALA A 186 5.94 41.01 32.31
N GLN A 187 5.22 42.11 32.01
CA GLN A 187 4.55 42.28 30.72
C GLN A 187 5.54 42.33 29.56
N LEU A 188 6.66 43.04 29.71
CA LEU A 188 7.71 43.11 28.70
C LEU A 188 8.35 41.73 28.45
N GLU A 189 8.62 40.97 29.52
CA GLU A 189 9.18 39.61 29.42
C GLU A 189 8.20 38.65 28.73
N ILE A 190 6.91 38.74 29.05
CA ILE A 190 5.85 37.95 28.39
C ILE A 190 5.78 38.27 26.89
N GLU A 191 5.79 39.54 26.50
CA GLU A 191 5.74 39.92 25.08
C GLU A 191 7.01 39.49 24.33
N ASN A 192 8.18 39.60 24.97
CA ASN A 192 9.44 39.09 24.42
C ASN A 192 9.40 37.56 24.23
N ALA A 193 8.88 36.82 25.21
CA ALA A 193 8.71 35.37 25.14
C ALA A 193 7.73 34.98 24.02
N LYS A 194 6.58 35.66 23.91
CA LYS A 194 5.63 35.47 22.80
C LYS A 194 6.27 35.73 21.44
N GLY A 195 7.05 36.80 21.31
CA GLY A 195 7.80 37.10 20.09
C GLY A 195 8.81 36.01 19.73
N ALA A 196 9.52 35.45 20.72
CA ALA A 196 10.42 34.33 20.51
C ALA A 196 9.68 33.07 20.06
N VAL A 197 8.55 32.74 20.70
CA VAL A 197 7.70 31.59 20.31
C VAL A 197 7.19 31.74 18.88
N GLN A 198 6.72 32.92 18.49
CA GLN A 198 6.28 33.18 17.11
C GLN A 198 7.42 32.98 16.10
N ARG A 199 8.63 33.46 16.39
CA ARG A 199 9.80 33.23 15.53
C ARG A 199 10.13 31.75 15.40
N VAL A 200 10.09 31.00 16.49
CA VAL A 200 10.32 29.54 16.48
C VAL A 200 9.23 28.83 15.70
N GLN A 201 7.96 29.20 15.87
CA GLN A 201 6.85 28.63 15.12
C GLN A 201 6.98 28.89 13.61
N LEU A 202 7.39 30.10 13.23
CA LEU A 202 7.60 30.46 11.83
C LEU A 202 8.79 29.69 11.23
N ALA A 203 9.91 29.61 11.95
CA ALA A 203 11.08 28.82 11.55
C ALA A 203 10.76 27.32 11.42
N LEU A 204 9.96 26.76 12.34
CA LEU A 204 9.49 25.37 12.26
C LEU A 204 8.59 25.15 11.04
N LYS A 205 7.68 26.08 10.75
CA LYS A 205 6.79 26.00 9.57
C LYS A 205 7.57 26.13 8.27
N GLU A 206 8.57 26.99 8.21
CA GLU A 206 9.50 27.10 7.09
C GLU A 206 10.31 25.82 6.91
N GLN A 207 10.85 25.26 8.00
CA GLN A 207 11.58 23.99 7.97
C GLN A 207 10.69 22.81 7.55
N GLU A 208 9.43 22.77 7.98
CA GLU A 208 8.47 21.75 7.56
C GLU A 208 8.15 21.89 6.07
N ASN A 209 7.92 23.11 5.58
CA ASN A 209 7.68 23.37 4.15
C ASN A 209 8.90 23.03 3.28
N VAL A 210 10.11 23.36 3.75
CA VAL A 210 11.37 23.00 3.08
C VAL A 210 11.54 21.48 3.10
N SER A 211 11.33 20.81 4.24
CA SER A 211 11.40 19.35 4.34
C SER A 211 10.35 18.63 3.49
N GLN A 212 9.14 19.17 3.36
CA GLN A 212 8.11 18.62 2.48
C GLN A 212 8.46 18.82 1.00
N ARG A 213 9.07 19.95 0.62
CA ARG A 213 9.54 20.19 -0.75
C ARG A 213 10.76 19.32 -1.08
N THR A 214 11.80 19.35 -0.25
CA THR A 214 13.02 18.55 -0.43
C THR A 214 12.72 17.05 -0.34
N GLY A 215 11.85 16.63 0.59
CA GLY A 215 11.46 15.22 0.73
C GLY A 215 10.60 14.69 -0.41
N LYS A 216 9.73 15.50 -1.02
CA LYS A 216 9.01 15.08 -2.24
C LYS A 216 9.92 15.06 -3.46
N GLN A 217 10.73 16.09 -3.62
CA GLN A 217 11.60 16.25 -4.79
C GLN A 217 12.72 15.18 -4.79
N ASP A 218 13.38 14.93 -3.66
CA ASP A 218 14.36 13.83 -3.53
C ASP A 218 13.70 12.47 -3.71
N VAL A 219 12.53 12.21 -3.13
CA VAL A 219 11.87 10.90 -3.26
C VAL A 219 11.37 10.65 -4.68
N ASP A 220 10.91 11.67 -5.38
CA ASP A 220 10.44 11.54 -6.75
C ASP A 220 11.62 11.46 -7.74
N GLU A 221 12.70 12.24 -7.56
CA GLU A 221 13.97 12.06 -8.30
C GLU A 221 14.58 10.68 -8.03
N LEU A 222 14.64 10.21 -6.77
CA LEU A 222 15.10 8.85 -6.45
C LEU A 222 14.19 7.78 -7.05
N LYS A 223 12.88 7.99 -7.15
CA LYS A 223 11.98 7.03 -7.83
C LYS A 223 12.26 7.00 -9.32
N GLU A 224 12.44 8.15 -9.96
CA GLU A 224 12.79 8.23 -11.38
C GLU A 224 14.16 7.60 -11.64
N GLU A 225 15.16 7.90 -10.82
CA GLU A 225 16.51 7.32 -10.92
C GLU A 225 16.52 5.82 -10.63
N VAL A 226 15.72 5.33 -9.67
CA VAL A 226 15.55 3.89 -9.40
C VAL A 226 14.78 3.21 -10.54
N GLN A 227 13.77 3.86 -11.12
CA GLN A 227 13.04 3.33 -12.28
C GLN A 227 13.96 3.27 -13.50
N GLU A 228 14.78 4.29 -13.73
CA GLU A 228 15.75 4.35 -14.80
C GLU A 228 16.88 3.35 -14.58
N ALA A 229 17.41 3.21 -13.36
CA ALA A 229 18.39 2.18 -13.00
C ALA A 229 17.79 0.77 -13.14
N ARG A 230 16.50 0.57 -12.85
CA ARG A 230 15.79 -0.69 -13.14
C ARG A 230 15.61 -0.90 -14.63
N ARG A 231 15.28 0.12 -15.41
CA ARG A 231 15.15 0.07 -16.87
C ARG A 231 16.49 -0.28 -17.51
N VAL A 232 17.55 0.42 -17.12
CA VAL A 232 18.95 0.18 -17.51
C VAL A 232 19.39 -1.22 -17.07
N LYS A 233 19.09 -1.67 -15.85
CA LYS A 233 19.39 -3.05 -15.41
C LYS A 233 18.60 -4.11 -16.18
N MET A 234 17.35 -3.84 -16.54
CA MET A 234 16.53 -4.71 -17.39
C MET A 234 17.04 -4.71 -18.84
N LEU A 235 17.58 -3.59 -19.34
CA LEU A 235 18.18 -3.47 -20.68
C LEU A 235 19.61 -4.05 -20.75
N HIS A 236 20.38 -3.96 -19.66
CA HIS A 236 21.83 -4.20 -19.62
C HIS A 236 22.24 -5.30 -18.63
N CYS A 237 21.34 -6.20 -18.25
CA CYS A 237 21.73 -7.54 -17.86
C CYS A 237 21.60 -8.50 -19.06
N PRO A 238 22.56 -8.53 -20.01
CA PRO A 238 22.88 -9.79 -20.65
C PRO A 238 23.52 -10.64 -19.55
N SER A 239 22.66 -11.36 -18.84
CA SER A 239 23.14 -12.37 -17.91
C SER A 239 23.76 -13.47 -18.76
N LYS A 240 24.83 -14.10 -18.27
CA LYS A 240 25.30 -15.37 -18.84
C LYS A 240 24.14 -16.37 -19.01
N ALA A 241 23.05 -16.24 -18.25
CA ALA A 241 21.83 -17.02 -18.42
C ALA A 241 21.08 -16.69 -19.73
N MET A 242 20.99 -15.43 -20.17
CA MET A 242 20.39 -15.07 -21.47
C MET A 242 21.22 -15.60 -22.64
N ASP A 243 22.55 -15.50 -22.55
CA ASP A 243 23.44 -16.06 -23.58
C ASP A 243 23.32 -17.58 -23.64
N ILE A 244 23.29 -18.25 -22.48
CA ILE A 244 23.06 -19.69 -22.38
C ILE A 244 21.63 -20.06 -22.85
N GLU A 245 20.61 -19.25 -22.58
CA GLU A 245 19.24 -19.47 -23.07
C GLU A 245 19.16 -19.37 -24.59
N ASN A 246 19.83 -18.38 -25.19
CA ASN A 246 19.93 -18.24 -26.64
C ASN A 246 20.70 -19.40 -27.26
N GLU A 247 21.82 -19.82 -26.66
CA GLU A 247 22.57 -21.00 -27.10
C GLU A 247 21.73 -22.28 -26.99
N ILE A 248 20.99 -22.46 -25.89
CA ILE A 248 20.06 -23.58 -25.71
C ILE A 248 18.96 -23.55 -26.77
N GLN A 249 18.44 -22.38 -27.12
CA GLN A 249 17.41 -22.25 -28.15
C GLN A 249 17.96 -22.65 -29.52
N VAL A 250 19.14 -22.16 -29.91
CA VAL A 250 19.80 -22.54 -31.16
C VAL A 250 20.06 -24.06 -31.21
N LEU A 251 20.53 -24.66 -30.11
CA LEU A 251 20.76 -26.09 -30.04
C LEU A 251 19.46 -26.91 -30.12
N ARG A 252 18.36 -26.41 -29.54
CA ARG A 252 17.04 -27.04 -29.66
C ARG A 252 16.52 -26.99 -31.09
N ASP A 253 16.68 -25.86 -31.77
CA ASP A 253 16.28 -25.70 -33.17
C ASP A 253 17.07 -26.65 -34.07
N GLN A 254 18.39 -26.75 -33.88
CA GLN A 254 19.24 -27.70 -34.60
C GLN A 254 18.90 -29.17 -34.30
N LEU A 255 18.54 -29.49 -33.05
CA LEU A 255 18.12 -30.84 -32.69
C LEU A 255 16.78 -31.19 -33.34
N ALA A 256 15.84 -30.25 -33.39
CA ALA A 256 14.55 -30.43 -34.05
C ALA A 256 14.73 -30.65 -35.56
N GLU A 257 15.59 -29.87 -36.21
CA GLU A 257 15.96 -30.02 -37.62
C GLU A 257 16.58 -31.41 -37.87
N LYS A 258 17.62 -31.79 -37.12
CA LYS A 258 18.24 -33.11 -37.25
C LYS A 258 17.32 -34.28 -36.92
N SER A 259 16.41 -34.10 -35.96
CA SER A 259 15.40 -35.11 -35.64
C SER A 259 14.41 -35.27 -36.79
N SER A 260 13.99 -34.17 -37.42
CA SER A 260 13.16 -34.20 -38.64
C SER A 260 13.88 -34.92 -39.77
N ASP A 261 15.16 -34.60 -40.01
CA ASP A 261 15.98 -35.25 -41.03
C ASP A 261 16.15 -36.75 -40.75
N SER A 262 16.37 -37.12 -39.48
CA SER A 262 16.48 -38.53 -39.09
C SER A 262 15.17 -39.28 -39.31
N VAL A 263 14.03 -38.68 -39.00
CA VAL A 263 12.71 -39.28 -39.27
C VAL A 263 12.47 -39.40 -40.78
N HIS A 264 12.85 -38.38 -41.55
CA HIS A 264 12.78 -38.41 -43.01
C HIS A 264 13.62 -39.55 -43.59
N ILE A 265 14.88 -39.69 -43.17
CA ILE A 265 15.77 -40.76 -43.61
C ILE A 265 15.24 -42.14 -43.18
N LEU A 266 14.71 -42.28 -41.96
CA LEU A 266 14.09 -43.53 -41.52
C LEU A 266 12.86 -43.88 -42.37
N LYS A 267 12.05 -42.89 -42.74
CA LYS A 267 10.91 -43.07 -43.66
C LYS A 267 11.41 -43.48 -45.06
N GLU A 268 12.45 -42.86 -45.59
CA GLU A 268 13.08 -43.27 -46.85
C GLU A 268 13.65 -44.70 -46.79
N LEU A 269 14.35 -45.06 -45.72
CA LEU A 269 14.89 -46.41 -45.54
C LEU A 269 13.79 -47.46 -45.42
N GLU A 270 12.68 -47.15 -44.74
CA GLU A 270 11.52 -48.02 -44.67
C GLU A 270 10.84 -48.19 -46.04
N LEU A 271 10.79 -47.12 -46.84
CA LEU A 271 10.34 -47.20 -48.24
C LEU A 271 11.24 -48.13 -49.05
N HIS A 272 12.57 -47.96 -48.98
CA HIS A 272 13.55 -48.81 -49.69
C HIS A 272 13.52 -50.27 -49.23
N ARG A 273 13.31 -50.52 -47.93
CA ARG A 273 13.16 -51.89 -47.39
C ARG A 273 11.89 -52.58 -47.89
N ARG A 274 10.81 -51.83 -48.17
CA ARG A 274 9.59 -52.36 -48.79
C ARG A 274 9.73 -52.60 -50.31
N PHE A 275 10.72 -52.02 -50.99
CA PHE A 275 11.00 -52.26 -52.41
C PHE A 275 11.66 -53.63 -52.67
N GLU A 276 12.29 -54.27 -51.69
CA GLU A 276 12.95 -55.58 -51.83
C GLU A 276 11.99 -56.78 -51.68
N GLY A 277 10.73 -56.56 -51.30
CA GLY A 277 9.69 -57.60 -51.17
C GLY A 277 8.78 -57.68 -52.41
N ASN A 278 8.70 -58.86 -53.03
CA ASN A 278 7.98 -59.15 -54.29
C ASN A 278 6.43 -59.04 -54.28
N ASP A 279 5.83 -58.26 -53.38
CA ASP A 279 4.39 -57.91 -53.42
C ASP A 279 4.24 -56.40 -53.29
N LEU A 280 4.51 -55.70 -54.39
CA LEU A 280 4.38 -54.26 -54.47
C LEU A 280 2.88 -53.86 -54.46
N PRO A 281 2.43 -53.02 -53.51
CA PRO A 281 1.02 -52.65 -53.44
C PRO A 281 0.61 -51.82 -54.66
N LEU A 282 -0.50 -52.21 -55.30
CA LEU A 282 -1.08 -51.55 -56.48
C LEU A 282 -1.50 -50.08 -56.20
N TYR A 283 -1.86 -49.79 -54.95
CA TYR A 283 -2.30 -48.49 -54.49
C TYR A 283 -1.34 -47.95 -53.43
N VAL A 284 -1.04 -46.65 -53.52
CA VAL A 284 -0.16 -45.94 -52.59
C VAL A 284 -0.94 -44.75 -52.00
N LEU A 285 -0.62 -44.38 -50.76
CA LEU A 285 -1.11 -43.14 -50.17
C LEU A 285 -0.16 -42.00 -50.52
N GLU A 286 -0.68 -40.98 -51.19
CA GLU A 286 0.04 -39.75 -51.50
C GLU A 286 -0.47 -38.62 -50.59
N GLY A 287 0.46 -37.79 -50.11
CA GLY A 287 0.16 -36.68 -49.20
C GLY A 287 1.06 -36.68 -47.99
N LEU A 288 1.15 -35.53 -47.33
CA LEU A 288 1.93 -35.40 -46.10
C LEU A 288 1.21 -36.14 -44.96
N GLU A 289 1.94 -37.00 -44.26
CA GLU A 289 1.47 -37.77 -43.11
C GLU A 289 1.43 -36.90 -41.84
N THR A 290 0.92 -35.68 -41.95
CA THR A 290 0.90 -34.67 -40.88
C THR A 290 -0.53 -34.20 -40.62
N LEU A 291 -0.84 -33.84 -39.37
CA LEU A 291 -2.13 -33.27 -39.02
C LEU A 291 -2.35 -31.92 -39.73
N GLY A 292 -3.44 -31.82 -40.48
CA GLY A 292 -3.77 -30.64 -41.31
C GLY A 292 -3.51 -30.83 -42.80
N SER A 293 -2.96 -31.98 -43.19
CA SER A 293 -2.78 -32.40 -44.58
C SER A 293 -3.96 -33.26 -45.06
N MET A 294 -3.82 -33.82 -46.26
CA MET A 294 -4.79 -34.68 -46.91
C MET A 294 -4.06 -35.88 -47.52
N LEU A 295 -4.61 -37.07 -47.32
CA LEU A 295 -4.12 -38.32 -47.90
C LEU A 295 -5.03 -38.71 -49.08
N HIS A 296 -4.39 -38.99 -50.22
CA HIS A 296 -5.03 -39.41 -51.45
C HIS A 296 -4.63 -40.85 -51.77
N ILE A 297 -5.62 -41.67 -52.11
CA ILE A 297 -5.35 -42.99 -52.69
C ILE A 297 -5.01 -42.77 -54.16
N VAL A 298 -3.79 -43.14 -54.55
CA VAL A 298 -3.33 -43.06 -55.94
C VAL A 298 -2.85 -44.41 -56.44
N VAL A 299 -2.94 -44.60 -57.75
CA VAL A 299 -2.44 -45.80 -58.43
C VAL A 299 -1.00 -45.56 -58.84
N ARG A 300 -0.11 -46.52 -58.53
CA ARG A 300 1.34 -46.36 -58.73
C ARG A 300 1.74 -46.09 -60.19
N ASP A 301 0.97 -46.58 -61.17
CA ASP A 301 1.28 -46.44 -62.61
C ASP A 301 0.70 -45.18 -63.28
N ASN A 302 0.27 -44.18 -62.49
CA ASN A 302 -0.09 -42.83 -62.96
C ASN A 302 -1.24 -42.76 -63.99
N ALA A 303 -2.05 -43.81 -64.12
CA ALA A 303 -3.27 -43.80 -64.90
C ALA A 303 -4.40 -43.13 -64.11
N SER A 304 -5.19 -42.26 -64.76
CA SER A 304 -6.40 -41.71 -64.13
C SER A 304 -7.42 -42.84 -63.91
N VAL A 305 -7.57 -43.31 -62.68
CA VAL A 305 -8.54 -44.34 -62.33
C VAL A 305 -9.79 -43.69 -61.77
N ASP A 306 -10.95 -44.05 -62.33
CA ASP A 306 -12.25 -43.65 -61.80
C ASP A 306 -12.57 -44.48 -60.55
N PHE A 307 -12.46 -43.84 -59.37
CA PHE A 307 -12.74 -44.47 -58.08
C PHE A 307 -14.24 -44.75 -57.83
N SER A 308 -15.14 -44.45 -58.76
CA SER A 308 -16.59 -44.62 -58.61
C SER A 308 -17.03 -46.07 -58.38
N ASN A 309 -16.26 -47.06 -58.86
CA ASN A 309 -16.57 -48.49 -58.72
C ASN A 309 -15.85 -49.18 -57.54
N PHE A 310 -15.14 -48.41 -56.71
CA PHE A 310 -14.33 -48.93 -55.61
C PHE A 310 -15.07 -48.83 -54.27
N SER A 311 -15.00 -49.89 -53.46
CA SER A 311 -15.40 -49.83 -52.05
C SER A 311 -14.16 -49.54 -51.22
N ILE A 312 -14.11 -48.34 -50.63
CA ILE A 312 -12.97 -47.86 -49.85
C ILE A 312 -13.40 -47.75 -48.38
N GLN A 313 -12.53 -48.14 -47.46
CA GLN A 313 -12.71 -47.90 -46.04
C GLN A 313 -11.36 -47.55 -45.39
N TRP A 314 -11.34 -46.48 -44.60
CA TRP A 314 -10.15 -46.06 -43.86
C TRP A 314 -10.14 -46.59 -42.42
N PHE A 315 -8.93 -46.83 -41.93
CA PHE A 315 -8.68 -47.39 -40.61
C PHE A 315 -7.52 -46.69 -39.91
N ARG A 316 -7.61 -46.69 -38.59
CA ARG A 316 -6.58 -46.22 -37.67
C ARG A 316 -5.91 -47.43 -37.03
N ILE A 317 -4.58 -47.44 -36.99
CA ILE A 317 -3.79 -48.55 -36.45
C ILE A 317 -2.83 -48.00 -35.41
N GLN A 318 -2.83 -48.58 -34.21
CA GLN A 318 -1.90 -48.19 -33.15
C GLN A 318 -0.46 -48.64 -33.48
N PRO A 319 0.59 -47.91 -33.10
CA PRO A 319 1.97 -48.35 -33.32
C PRO A 319 2.34 -49.60 -32.51
N GLU A 320 1.87 -49.68 -31.27
CA GLU A 320 2.18 -50.73 -30.29
C GLU A 320 1.27 -51.96 -30.38
N GLY A 321 0.32 -52.00 -31.32
CA GLY A 321 -0.62 -53.11 -31.49
C GLY A 321 -1.18 -53.23 -32.91
N SER A 322 -1.50 -54.44 -33.34
CA SER A 322 -2.12 -54.70 -34.65
C SER A 322 -3.64 -54.45 -34.67
N GLU A 323 -4.20 -53.79 -33.65
CA GLU A 323 -5.62 -53.52 -33.58
C GLU A 323 -6.00 -52.44 -34.60
N LYS A 324 -6.85 -52.85 -35.54
CA LYS A 324 -7.35 -52.04 -36.65
C LYS A 324 -8.70 -51.43 -36.26
N GLU A 325 -8.76 -50.11 -36.13
CA GLU A 325 -9.97 -49.36 -35.77
C GLU A 325 -10.62 -48.77 -37.03
N ILE A 326 -11.91 -49.08 -37.26
CA ILE A 326 -12.66 -48.53 -38.40
C ILE A 326 -12.95 -47.05 -38.18
N ILE A 327 -12.58 -46.21 -39.15
CA ILE A 327 -12.98 -44.80 -39.16
C ILE A 327 -14.35 -44.70 -39.85
N SER A 328 -15.42 -44.83 -39.07
CA SER A 328 -16.78 -44.95 -39.63
C SER A 328 -17.16 -43.75 -40.50
N GLY A 329 -17.64 -44.00 -41.72
CA GLY A 329 -18.00 -42.97 -42.69
C GLY A 329 -16.84 -42.45 -43.55
N ALA A 330 -15.59 -42.84 -43.27
CA ALA A 330 -14.45 -42.57 -44.14
C ALA A 330 -14.40 -43.61 -45.27
N ILE A 331 -15.15 -43.35 -46.33
CA ILE A 331 -15.34 -44.26 -47.47
C ILE A 331 -14.97 -43.63 -48.82
N LYS A 332 -14.27 -42.51 -48.79
CA LYS A 332 -13.87 -41.76 -49.99
C LYS A 332 -12.41 -42.03 -50.33
N PRO A 333 -11.96 -41.80 -51.57
CA PRO A 333 -10.56 -41.95 -51.96
C PRO A 333 -9.61 -40.96 -51.29
N VAL A 334 -10.17 -40.02 -50.52
CA VAL A 334 -9.46 -38.95 -49.82
C VAL A 334 -9.81 -38.99 -48.35
N TYR A 335 -8.80 -38.85 -47.50
CA TYR A 335 -8.96 -38.74 -46.05
C TYR A 335 -8.11 -37.62 -45.50
N ALA A 336 -8.70 -36.77 -44.65
CA ALA A 336 -8.00 -35.69 -43.98
C ALA A 336 -7.79 -36.05 -42.50
N PRO A 337 -6.55 -36.29 -42.06
CA PRO A 337 -6.27 -36.67 -40.68
C PRO A 337 -6.86 -35.68 -39.66
N GLU A 338 -7.32 -36.21 -38.54
CA GLU A 338 -7.86 -35.48 -37.40
C GLU A 338 -7.04 -35.73 -36.13
N PRO A 339 -7.25 -34.98 -35.03
CA PRO A 339 -6.39 -35.09 -33.84
C PRO A 339 -6.30 -36.50 -33.21
N HIS A 340 -7.27 -37.38 -33.43
CA HIS A 340 -7.20 -38.77 -32.95
C HIS A 340 -6.26 -39.66 -33.77
N ASP A 341 -5.90 -39.24 -34.99
CA ASP A 341 -5.00 -39.95 -35.89
C ASP A 341 -3.53 -39.73 -35.54
N VAL A 342 -3.22 -38.65 -34.82
CA VAL A 342 -1.85 -38.30 -34.44
C VAL A 342 -1.21 -39.43 -33.64
N GLY A 343 0.00 -39.82 -34.05
CA GLY A 343 0.74 -40.93 -33.47
C GLY A 343 0.25 -42.31 -33.90
N ARG A 344 -0.72 -42.42 -34.82
CA ARG A 344 -1.24 -43.69 -35.34
C ARG A 344 -0.96 -43.83 -36.83
N TYR A 345 -0.86 -45.07 -37.31
CA TYR A 345 -0.80 -45.35 -38.75
C TYR A 345 -2.20 -45.27 -39.36
N ILE A 346 -2.27 -44.84 -40.61
CA ILE A 346 -3.52 -44.79 -41.37
C ILE A 346 -3.43 -45.81 -42.51
N GLU A 347 -4.50 -46.60 -42.66
CA GLU A 347 -4.62 -47.63 -43.69
C GLU A 347 -5.94 -47.49 -44.43
N ALA A 348 -5.90 -47.57 -45.76
CA ALA A 348 -7.06 -47.66 -46.62
C ALA A 348 -7.18 -49.08 -47.20
N GLU A 349 -8.33 -49.70 -46.99
CA GLU A 349 -8.71 -50.96 -47.62
C GLU A 349 -9.55 -50.67 -48.86
N ILE A 350 -9.07 -51.14 -50.02
CA ILE A 350 -9.63 -50.84 -51.33
C ILE A 350 -10.11 -52.16 -51.94
N LYS A 351 -11.41 -52.27 -52.17
CA LYS A 351 -12.03 -53.46 -52.75
C LYS A 351 -12.46 -53.17 -54.19
N PHE A 352 -11.92 -53.94 -55.12
CA PHE A 352 -12.24 -53.87 -56.54
C PHE A 352 -12.28 -55.27 -57.16
N GLY A 353 -13.36 -55.62 -57.85
CA GLY A 353 -13.46 -56.91 -58.56
C GLY A 353 -13.19 -58.15 -57.69
N GLY A 354 -13.63 -58.14 -56.42
CA GLY A 354 -13.41 -59.23 -55.47
C GLY A 354 -12.00 -59.29 -54.84
N HIS A 355 -11.08 -58.44 -55.27
CA HIS A 355 -9.73 -58.34 -54.72
C HIS A 355 -9.68 -57.21 -53.69
N THR A 356 -8.94 -57.43 -52.60
CA THR A 356 -8.72 -56.44 -51.55
C THR A 356 -7.27 -56.01 -51.59
N SER A 357 -7.03 -54.73 -51.80
CA SER A 357 -5.70 -54.11 -51.72
C SER A 357 -5.62 -53.20 -50.51
N LEU A 358 -4.42 -53.09 -49.94
CA LEU A 358 -4.16 -52.27 -48.76
C LEU A 358 -3.16 -51.18 -49.12
N ALA A 359 -3.47 -49.94 -48.74
CA ALA A 359 -2.56 -48.82 -48.82
C ALA A 359 -2.37 -48.26 -47.40
N LYS A 360 -1.13 -48.19 -46.93
CA LYS A 360 -0.80 -47.79 -45.54
C LYS A 360 0.26 -46.70 -45.54
N THR A 361 0.17 -45.79 -44.57
CA THR A 361 1.20 -44.76 -44.35
C THR A 361 2.58 -45.37 -44.07
N ALA A 362 3.63 -44.67 -44.47
CA ALA A 362 5.01 -45.00 -44.20
C ALA A 362 5.32 -44.87 -42.70
N GLY A 363 4.83 -43.82 -42.04
CA GLY A 363 4.94 -43.58 -40.62
C GLY A 363 3.60 -43.34 -39.91
N PRO A 364 3.60 -43.16 -38.58
CA PRO A 364 2.47 -42.62 -37.85
C PRO A 364 2.22 -41.17 -38.25
N VAL A 365 0.98 -40.68 -38.10
CA VAL A 365 0.64 -39.29 -38.42
C VAL A 365 1.33 -38.33 -37.46
N ASP A 366 2.10 -37.42 -38.01
CA ASP A 366 2.86 -36.42 -37.28
C ASP A 366 1.94 -35.30 -36.73
N PRO A 367 2.20 -34.80 -35.50
CA PRO A 367 1.44 -33.69 -34.93
C PRO A 367 1.68 -32.39 -35.70
N ALA A 368 0.71 -31.47 -35.65
CA ALA A 368 0.89 -30.13 -36.19
C ALA A 368 1.76 -29.27 -35.25
N ALA A 369 2.88 -28.74 -35.75
CA ALA A 369 3.82 -27.94 -34.98
C ALA A 369 3.13 -26.72 -34.31
N GLY A 370 3.35 -26.55 -33.01
CA GLY A 370 2.78 -25.45 -32.21
C GLY A 370 1.26 -25.46 -32.06
N LEU A 371 0.54 -26.50 -32.51
CA LEU A 371 -0.91 -26.61 -32.31
C LEU A 371 -1.25 -26.92 -30.84
N ALA A 372 -0.47 -27.78 -30.18
CA ALA A 372 -0.67 -28.11 -28.78
C ALA A 372 -0.57 -26.86 -27.89
N ASP A 373 0.51 -26.08 -28.03
CA ASP A 373 0.71 -24.83 -27.28
C ASP A 373 -0.38 -23.80 -27.55
N TYR A 374 -0.86 -23.73 -28.80
CA TYR A 374 -1.97 -22.87 -29.18
C TYR A 374 -3.26 -23.28 -28.47
N VAL A 375 -3.57 -24.58 -28.39
CA VAL A 375 -4.75 -25.07 -27.66
C VAL A 375 -4.62 -24.82 -26.15
N GLU A 376 -3.44 -25.00 -25.56
CA GLU A 376 -3.18 -24.65 -24.16
C GLU A 376 -3.43 -23.17 -23.87
N ALA A 377 -3.04 -22.28 -24.79
CA ALA A 377 -3.32 -20.86 -24.67
C ALA A 377 -4.84 -20.58 -24.74
N LEU A 378 -5.56 -21.24 -25.64
CA LEU A 378 -7.02 -21.11 -25.78
C LEU A 378 -7.79 -21.61 -24.56
N MET A 379 -7.30 -22.64 -23.86
CA MET A 379 -7.93 -23.15 -22.63
C MET A 379 -8.00 -22.15 -21.47
N ARG A 380 -7.13 -21.12 -21.49
CA ARG A 380 -7.17 -20.02 -20.52
C ARG A 380 -8.44 -19.17 -20.67
N ASN A 381 -9.02 -19.15 -21.87
CA ASN A 381 -10.26 -18.44 -22.14
C ASN A 381 -11.49 -19.29 -21.77
N PRO A 382 -12.57 -18.69 -21.25
CA PRO A 382 -13.79 -19.43 -20.89
C PRO A 382 -14.57 -19.92 -22.11
N GLU A 383 -14.52 -19.17 -23.22
CA GLU A 383 -15.15 -19.51 -24.50
C GLU A 383 -14.23 -19.02 -25.63
N THR A 384 -14.15 -19.78 -26.73
CA THR A 384 -13.41 -19.40 -27.96
C THR A 384 -14.38 -19.39 -29.15
N ASN A 385 -14.29 -18.36 -29.99
CA ASN A 385 -15.14 -18.20 -31.16
C ASN A 385 -14.34 -18.45 -32.44
N TYR A 386 -14.93 -19.23 -33.34
CA TYR A 386 -14.39 -19.53 -34.67
C TYR A 386 -15.37 -19.08 -35.73
N ASN A 387 -14.84 -18.43 -36.77
CA ASN A 387 -15.61 -18.11 -37.96
C ASN A 387 -15.73 -19.38 -38.80
N VAL A 388 -16.97 -19.77 -39.12
CA VAL A 388 -17.25 -20.99 -39.87
C VAL A 388 -18.30 -20.77 -40.93
N VAL A 389 -18.22 -21.54 -42.01
CA VAL A 389 -19.28 -21.64 -43.02
C VAL A 389 -19.99 -22.98 -42.83
N VAL A 390 -21.32 -22.97 -42.88
CA VAL A 390 -22.11 -24.20 -42.83
C VAL A 390 -22.16 -24.80 -44.23
N LEU A 391 -21.48 -25.94 -44.43
CA LEU A 391 -21.41 -26.63 -45.71
C LEU A 391 -22.57 -27.62 -45.87
N GLN A 392 -22.98 -28.28 -44.79
CA GLN A 392 -24.12 -29.20 -44.78
C GLN A 392 -24.90 -29.13 -43.48
N VAL A 393 -26.21 -29.34 -43.55
CA VAL A 393 -27.11 -29.55 -42.41
C VAL A 393 -27.87 -30.84 -42.65
N ASN A 394 -27.77 -31.79 -41.72
CA ASN A 394 -28.41 -33.12 -41.84
C ASN A 394 -28.10 -33.84 -43.17
N GLY A 395 -26.87 -33.68 -43.66
CA GLY A 395 -26.41 -34.24 -44.94
C GLY A 395 -26.87 -33.48 -46.19
N VAL A 396 -27.69 -32.43 -46.05
CA VAL A 396 -28.12 -31.57 -47.15
C VAL A 396 -27.15 -30.41 -47.31
N ALA A 397 -26.56 -30.28 -48.50
CA ALA A 397 -25.66 -29.19 -48.84
C ALA A 397 -26.33 -27.82 -48.69
N GLN A 398 -25.60 -26.86 -48.12
CA GLN A 398 -26.04 -25.48 -47.95
C GLN A 398 -25.22 -24.55 -48.86
N PRO A 399 -25.80 -23.42 -49.32
CA PRO A 399 -25.04 -22.40 -50.03
C PRO A 399 -23.98 -21.79 -49.09
N ALA A 400 -22.73 -21.81 -49.51
CA ALA A 400 -21.56 -21.44 -48.72
C ALA A 400 -21.39 -19.91 -48.50
N ASP A 401 -22.47 -19.13 -48.62
CA ASP A 401 -22.41 -17.66 -48.71
C ASP A 401 -22.58 -16.96 -47.36
N SER A 402 -22.75 -17.72 -46.27
CA SER A 402 -23.06 -17.15 -44.96
C SER A 402 -22.09 -17.56 -43.86
N LEU A 403 -21.41 -16.55 -43.32
CA LEU A 403 -20.52 -16.68 -42.17
C LEU A 403 -21.32 -16.88 -40.88
N HIS A 404 -20.95 -17.90 -40.13
CA HIS A 404 -21.47 -18.24 -38.81
C HIS A 404 -20.33 -18.19 -37.80
N VAL A 405 -20.70 -18.11 -36.52
CA VAL A 405 -19.76 -18.17 -35.40
C VAL A 405 -20.02 -19.45 -34.62
N LEU A 406 -19.02 -20.33 -34.60
CA LEU A 406 -18.97 -21.48 -33.71
C LEU A 406 -18.23 -21.09 -32.42
N CYS A 407 -18.97 -21.10 -31.32
CA CYS A 407 -18.46 -20.82 -29.99
C CYS A 407 -18.27 -22.16 -29.25
N ILE A 408 -17.04 -22.40 -28.81
CA ILE A 408 -16.63 -23.57 -28.03
C ILE A 408 -16.32 -23.08 -26.62
N GLY A 409 -17.22 -23.38 -25.69
CA GLY A 409 -17.10 -23.03 -24.28
C GLY A 409 -16.84 -24.23 -23.40
N ARG A 410 -16.49 -23.97 -22.13
CA ARG A 410 -16.19 -25.01 -21.14
C ARG A 410 -17.31 -26.03 -20.92
N LEU A 411 -18.56 -25.63 -21.09
CA LEU A 411 -19.73 -26.49 -20.81
C LEU A 411 -20.54 -26.86 -22.05
N ARG A 412 -20.36 -26.14 -23.16
CA ARG A 412 -21.27 -26.21 -24.32
C ARG A 412 -20.62 -25.74 -25.61
N MET A 413 -21.20 -26.17 -26.71
CA MET A 413 -20.93 -25.64 -28.05
C MET A 413 -22.15 -24.89 -28.58
N ARG A 414 -21.93 -23.79 -29.29
CA ARG A 414 -22.99 -22.95 -29.85
C ARG A 414 -22.63 -22.46 -31.24
N LEU A 415 -23.51 -22.68 -32.21
CA LEU A 415 -23.42 -22.13 -33.55
C LEU A 415 -24.47 -21.02 -33.73
N ALA A 416 -24.06 -19.85 -34.19
CA ALA A 416 -24.95 -18.71 -34.41
C ALA A 416 -24.61 -17.92 -35.66
N ARG A 417 -25.62 -17.28 -36.25
CA ARG A 417 -25.50 -16.30 -37.33
C ARG A 417 -25.99 -14.95 -36.82
N GLY A 418 -25.07 -14.04 -36.51
CA GLY A 418 -25.41 -12.78 -35.84
C GLY A 418 -26.14 -13.04 -34.51
N LYS A 419 -27.37 -12.53 -34.38
CA LYS A 419 -28.22 -12.73 -33.18
C LYS A 419 -28.99 -14.05 -33.18
N VAL A 420 -29.08 -14.75 -34.30
CA VAL A 420 -29.86 -15.99 -34.44
C VAL A 420 -29.00 -17.18 -34.04
N VAL A 421 -29.43 -17.95 -33.05
CA VAL A 421 -28.75 -19.19 -32.62
C VAL A 421 -29.27 -20.35 -33.45
N GLY A 422 -28.39 -20.97 -34.25
CA GLY A 422 -28.72 -22.14 -35.07
C GLY A 422 -28.68 -23.45 -34.27
N ALA A 423 -27.70 -23.59 -33.37
CA ALA A 423 -27.62 -24.71 -32.44
C ALA A 423 -26.90 -24.30 -31.16
N LYS A 424 -27.29 -24.85 -30.02
CA LYS A 424 -26.66 -24.61 -28.73
C LYS A 424 -26.91 -25.82 -27.84
N GLU A 425 -25.87 -26.58 -27.55
CA GLU A 425 -25.99 -27.81 -26.76
C GLU A 425 -24.84 -27.91 -25.76
N PHE A 426 -25.17 -28.38 -24.55
CA PHE A 426 -24.17 -28.79 -23.57
C PHE A 426 -23.48 -30.07 -24.02
N TYR A 427 -22.24 -30.28 -23.58
CA TYR A 427 -21.56 -31.54 -23.85
C TYR A 427 -22.38 -32.70 -23.28
N SER A 428 -22.60 -33.72 -24.11
CA SER A 428 -23.37 -34.91 -23.74
C SER A 428 -22.79 -36.14 -24.43
N SER A 429 -23.06 -37.32 -23.90
CA SER A 429 -22.65 -38.59 -24.51
C SER A 429 -23.30 -38.88 -25.86
N LEU A 430 -24.36 -38.14 -26.21
CA LEU A 430 -25.04 -38.24 -27.51
C LEU A 430 -24.43 -37.29 -28.56
N MET A 431 -23.59 -36.34 -28.14
CA MET A 431 -22.93 -35.41 -29.04
C MET A 431 -21.79 -36.12 -29.75
N GLN A 432 -21.65 -35.90 -31.06
CA GLN A 432 -20.52 -36.42 -31.85
C GLN A 432 -19.76 -35.28 -32.49
N LEU A 433 -18.44 -35.42 -32.53
CA LEU A 433 -17.54 -34.42 -33.11
C LEU A 433 -16.27 -35.06 -33.66
N CYS A 434 -16.04 -34.89 -34.96
CA CYS A 434 -14.82 -35.34 -35.63
C CYS A 434 -14.48 -34.49 -36.85
N GLY A 435 -13.33 -34.75 -37.44
CA GLY A 435 -13.03 -34.34 -38.80
C GLY A 435 -14.06 -34.83 -39.80
N VAL A 436 -14.28 -34.10 -40.90
CA VAL A 436 -15.13 -34.59 -41.99
C VAL A 436 -14.51 -35.82 -42.65
N ARG A 437 -15.33 -36.86 -42.81
CA ARG A 437 -14.94 -38.15 -43.42
C ARG A 437 -15.50 -38.35 -44.83
N GLY A 438 -16.39 -37.45 -45.27
CA GLY A 438 -17.16 -37.55 -46.51
C GLY A 438 -16.43 -37.19 -47.81
N GLY A 439 -15.11 -36.95 -47.75
CA GLY A 439 -14.25 -36.58 -48.88
C GLY A 439 -14.57 -35.21 -49.50
N GLY A 440 -13.60 -34.66 -50.23
CA GLY A 440 -13.66 -33.35 -50.87
C GLY A 440 -12.53 -32.43 -50.41
N ASP A 441 -12.19 -31.44 -51.24
CA ASP A 441 -11.00 -30.59 -51.04
C ASP A 441 -11.04 -29.78 -49.73
N ALA A 442 -12.25 -29.50 -49.22
CA ALA A 442 -12.46 -28.80 -47.95
C ALA A 442 -12.34 -29.69 -46.70
N ALA A 443 -12.17 -31.02 -46.83
CA ALA A 443 -12.13 -31.94 -45.68
C ALA A 443 -11.10 -31.61 -44.58
N PRO A 444 -9.88 -31.10 -44.88
CA PRO A 444 -8.88 -30.75 -43.86
C PRO A 444 -9.28 -29.50 -43.06
N GLN A 445 -10.15 -28.67 -43.62
CA GLN A 445 -10.66 -27.45 -43.02
C GLN A 445 -12.05 -27.64 -42.42
N ALA A 446 -12.66 -28.82 -42.53
CA ALA A 446 -14.02 -29.05 -42.08
C ALA A 446 -14.12 -30.04 -40.90
N ILE A 447 -15.14 -29.83 -40.06
CA ILE A 447 -15.57 -30.76 -39.01
C ILE A 447 -16.99 -31.25 -39.28
N PHE A 448 -17.26 -32.45 -38.80
CA PHE A 448 -18.60 -32.96 -38.60
C PHE A 448 -18.97 -32.78 -37.13
N TRP A 449 -20.05 -32.03 -36.86
CA TRP A 449 -20.58 -31.82 -35.52
C TRP A 449 -22.04 -32.25 -35.46
N GLN A 450 -22.34 -33.24 -34.63
CA GLN A 450 -23.70 -33.66 -34.33
C GLN A 450 -24.05 -33.26 -32.89
N PRO A 451 -24.69 -32.09 -32.68
CA PRO A 451 -25.13 -31.66 -31.35
C PRO A 451 -26.11 -32.63 -30.68
N ARG A 452 -27.03 -33.21 -31.47
CA ARG A 452 -28.06 -34.16 -31.02
C ARG A 452 -28.46 -35.06 -32.20
N LYS A 453 -29.11 -36.20 -31.94
CA LYS A 453 -29.39 -37.23 -32.97
C LYS A 453 -30.07 -36.72 -34.24
N GLU A 454 -30.95 -35.73 -34.12
CA GLU A 454 -31.74 -35.18 -35.24
C GLU A 454 -31.06 -34.02 -35.98
N LEU A 455 -29.90 -33.58 -35.50
CA LEU A 455 -29.23 -32.38 -36.01
C LEU A 455 -27.73 -32.60 -36.14
N SER A 456 -27.22 -32.54 -37.37
CA SER A 456 -25.80 -32.58 -37.70
C SER A 456 -25.42 -31.44 -38.64
N PHE A 457 -24.17 -31.01 -38.51
CA PHE A 457 -23.56 -29.94 -39.28
C PHE A 457 -22.23 -30.40 -39.84
N VAL A 458 -21.95 -29.97 -41.07
CA VAL A 458 -20.58 -29.92 -41.59
C VAL A 458 -20.16 -28.46 -41.62
N LEU A 459 -19.14 -28.11 -40.83
CA LEU A 459 -18.67 -26.73 -40.67
C LEU A 459 -17.27 -26.60 -41.24
N GLY A 460 -17.09 -25.69 -42.21
CA GLY A 460 -15.80 -25.32 -42.77
C GLY A 460 -15.19 -24.13 -42.02
N PHE A 461 -13.92 -24.25 -41.64
CA PHE A 461 -13.12 -23.21 -40.98
C PHE A 461 -12.26 -22.46 -42.00
N GLU A 462 -11.74 -21.31 -41.60
CA GLU A 462 -10.83 -20.52 -42.42
C GLU A 462 -9.49 -21.24 -42.63
N THR A 463 -9.02 -21.97 -41.61
CA THR A 463 -7.74 -22.70 -41.68
C THR A 463 -7.82 -24.10 -41.10
N THR A 464 -6.92 -24.98 -41.54
CA THR A 464 -6.76 -26.33 -40.98
C THR A 464 -6.31 -26.29 -39.52
N ARG A 465 -5.54 -25.26 -39.13
CA ARG A 465 -5.12 -25.02 -37.75
C ARG A 465 -6.31 -24.71 -36.85
N GLU A 466 -7.21 -23.83 -37.29
CA GLU A 466 -8.44 -23.53 -36.54
C GLU A 466 -9.33 -24.76 -36.40
N ARG A 467 -9.58 -25.50 -37.48
CA ARG A 467 -10.33 -26.76 -37.48
C ARG A 467 -9.80 -27.73 -36.43
N ASN A 468 -8.49 -27.99 -36.43
CA ASN A 468 -7.86 -28.93 -35.50
C ASN A 468 -7.83 -28.40 -34.06
N SER A 469 -7.61 -27.09 -33.87
CA SER A 469 -7.66 -26.46 -32.55
C SER A 469 -9.07 -26.55 -31.94
N ALA A 470 -10.11 -26.34 -32.75
CA ALA A 470 -11.50 -26.42 -32.34
C ALA A 470 -11.87 -27.86 -31.91
N LEU A 471 -11.44 -28.87 -32.68
CA LEU A 471 -11.62 -30.28 -32.31
C LEU A 471 -10.93 -30.62 -30.99
N MET A 472 -9.67 -30.23 -30.82
CA MET A 472 -8.92 -30.49 -29.59
C MET A 472 -9.53 -29.76 -28.39
N LEU A 473 -9.90 -28.49 -28.56
CA LEU A 473 -10.46 -27.66 -27.49
C LEU A 473 -11.82 -28.19 -27.03
N ALA A 474 -12.72 -28.52 -27.95
CA ALA A 474 -14.03 -29.08 -27.61
C ALA A 474 -13.90 -30.43 -26.89
N ARG A 475 -12.97 -31.30 -27.34
CA ARG A 475 -12.71 -32.59 -26.69
C ARG A 475 -12.18 -32.42 -25.28
N ARG A 476 -11.25 -31.48 -25.06
CA ARG A 476 -10.72 -31.19 -23.71
C ARG A 476 -11.80 -30.65 -22.77
N PHE A 477 -12.60 -29.68 -23.22
CA PHE A 477 -13.70 -29.16 -22.39
C PHE A 477 -14.80 -30.22 -22.13
N ALA A 478 -15.07 -31.11 -23.10
CA ALA A 478 -15.95 -32.24 -22.87
C ALA A 478 -15.37 -33.21 -21.83
N MET A 479 -14.06 -33.51 -21.90
CA MET A 479 -13.36 -34.34 -20.90
C MET A 479 -13.43 -33.73 -19.50
N ASP A 480 -13.27 -32.39 -19.36
CA ASP A 480 -13.45 -31.68 -18.09
C ASP A 480 -14.88 -31.83 -17.54
N CYS A 481 -15.86 -32.09 -18.42
CA CYS A 481 -17.25 -32.40 -18.06
C CYS A 481 -17.51 -33.90 -17.86
N ASN A 482 -16.48 -34.75 -17.85
CA ASN A 482 -16.57 -36.22 -17.85
C ASN A 482 -17.34 -36.80 -19.06
N ILE A 483 -17.28 -36.12 -20.20
CA ILE A 483 -17.89 -36.56 -21.46
C ILE A 483 -16.79 -36.88 -22.47
N ILE A 484 -16.83 -38.08 -23.04
CA ILE A 484 -15.92 -38.44 -24.14
C ILE A 484 -16.58 -38.03 -25.46
N LEU A 485 -16.06 -36.95 -26.04
CA LEU A 485 -16.56 -36.41 -27.31
C LEU A 485 -15.74 -36.97 -28.48
N ALA A 486 -16.34 -37.86 -29.27
CA ALA A 486 -15.68 -38.53 -30.38
C ALA A 486 -16.55 -38.54 -31.67
N GLY A 487 -15.98 -39.01 -32.78
CA GLY A 487 -16.71 -39.19 -34.01
C GLY A 487 -17.65 -40.40 -33.98
N PRO A 488 -18.53 -40.54 -34.97
CA PRO A 488 -19.34 -41.75 -35.12
C PRO A 488 -18.44 -42.99 -35.21
N GLY A 489 -18.70 -43.99 -34.37
CA GLY A 489 -18.02 -45.29 -34.43
C GLY A 489 -16.55 -45.30 -34.00
N ASP A 490 -15.99 -44.20 -33.50
CA ASP A 490 -14.65 -44.20 -32.90
C ASP A 490 -14.64 -44.99 -31.59
N LYS A 491 -13.62 -45.83 -31.40
CA LYS A 491 -13.31 -46.44 -30.11
C LYS A 491 -12.57 -45.41 -29.28
N THR A 492 -13.11 -45.14 -28.10
CA THR A 492 -12.43 -44.27 -27.13
C THR A 492 -11.22 -45.01 -26.55
N PRO A 493 -10.08 -44.33 -26.32
CA PRO A 493 -8.95 -44.92 -25.61
C PRO A 493 -9.30 -45.34 -24.18
#